data_AF-A0A1H3P830-F1
#
_entry.id   AF-A0A1H3P830-F1
#
_cell.length_a   1.000
_cell.length_b   1.000
_cell.length_c   1.000
_cell.angle_alpha   90.00
_cell.angle_beta   90.00
_cell.angle_gamma   90.00
#
_symmetry.space_group_name_H-M   'P 1'
#
loop_
_entity.id
_entity.type
_entity.pdbx_description
1 polymer ?
#
loop_
_entity_poly.entity_id
_entity_poly.type
_entity_poly.pdbx_seq_one_letter_code
_entity_poly.pdbx_strand_id
1 'polypeptide(L)'
;MERKNLKVFTKISFFTALTTIIVIPTSLFISSITSDESVESILSVFISLAFFTSLFGIPLSIVSMFSKENLAKRSFALIVNSLPITLFVYALIMEFIDEFLRIAP
;
A
#
# COMPACT_ATOMS: atom_id res chain seq x y z
N MET A 1 1.35 14.83 22.31
CA MET A 1 0.14 14.13 21.84
C MET A 1 -0.41 13.26 22.96
N GLU A 2 -1.72 13.27 23.19
CA GLU A 2 -2.32 12.40 24.21
C GLU A 2 -2.17 10.92 23.85
N ARG A 3 -1.94 10.07 24.86
CA ARG A 3 -1.73 8.62 24.66
C ARG A 3 -2.91 7.94 23.97
N LYS A 4 -4.13 8.44 24.21
CA LYS A 4 -5.35 7.94 23.56
C LYS A 4 -5.29 8.12 22.04
N ASN A 5 -4.74 9.23 21.56
CA ASN A 5 -4.64 9.54 20.14
C ASN A 5 -3.61 8.63 19.45
N LEU A 6 -2.47 8.35 20.08
CA LEU A 6 -1.46 7.42 19.54
C LEU A 6 -2.01 6.00 19.35
N LYS A 7 -2.87 5.55 20.27
CA LYS A 7 -3.56 4.25 20.15
C LYS A 7 -4.54 4.23 18.98
N VAL A 8 -5.27 5.32 18.76
CA VAL A 8 -6.17 5.46 17.61
C VAL A 8 -5.38 5.46 16.30
N PHE A 9 -4.30 6.22 16.20
CA PHE A 9 -3.44 6.21 15.00
C PHE A 9 -2.87 4.84 14.71
N THR A 10 -2.41 4.12 15.74
CA THR A 10 -1.92 2.74 15.57
C THR A 10 -3.00 1.82 15.00
N LYS A 11 -4.25 1.95 15.47
CA LYS A 11 -5.37 1.15 14.95
C LYS A 11 -5.67 1.49 13.49
N ILE A 12 -5.77 2.78 13.15
CA ILE A 12 -6.05 3.23 11.78
C ILE A 12 -4.94 2.76 10.83
N SER A 13 -3.69 3.01 11.20
CA SER A 13 -2.50 2.55 10.46
C SER A 13 -2.49 1.03 10.26
N PHE A 14 -2.85 0.26 11.29
CA PHE A 14 -2.93 -1.20 11.18
C PHE A 14 -4.08 -1.67 10.27
N PHE A 15 -5.26 -1.07 10.36
CA PHE A 15 -6.38 -1.43 9.49
C PHE A 15 -6.14 -1.05 8.04
N THR A 16 -5.54 0.12 7.79
CA THR A 16 -5.15 0.53 6.42
C THR A 16 -4.13 -0.44 5.82
N ALA A 17 -3.15 -0.89 6.60
CA ALA A 17 -2.20 -1.92 6.18
C ALA A 17 -2.91 -3.25 5.85
N LEU A 18 -3.85 -3.68 6.71
CA LEU A 18 -4.61 -4.90 6.50
C LEU A 18 -5.48 -4.83 5.23
N THR A 19 -6.17 -3.71 5.00
CA THR A 19 -6.93 -3.49 3.78
C THR A 19 -6.02 -3.54 2.55
N THR A 20 -4.85 -2.89 2.62
CA THR A 20 -3.90 -2.83 1.51
C THR A 20 -3.40 -4.22 1.10
N ILE A 21 -3.00 -5.05 2.07
CA ILE A 21 -2.45 -6.40 1.79
C ILE A 21 -3.51 -7.41 1.35
N ILE A 22 -4.80 -7.14 1.59
CA ILE A 22 -5.90 -7.98 1.09
C ILE A 22 -6.34 -7.48 -0.29
N VAL A 23 -6.69 -6.20 -0.39
CA VAL A 23 -7.29 -5.64 -1.61
C VAL A 23 -6.34 -5.72 -2.79
N ILE A 24 -5.08 -5.27 -2.65
CA ILE A 24 -4.17 -5.23 -3.80
C ILE A 24 -3.92 -6.63 -4.37
N PRO A 25 -3.49 -7.65 -3.59
CA PRO A 25 -3.24 -8.98 -4.14
C PRO A 25 -4.51 -9.66 -4.67
N THR A 26 -5.64 -9.53 -3.96
CA THR A 26 -6.90 -10.14 -4.43
C THR A 26 -7.37 -9.50 -5.72
N SER A 27 -7.31 -8.17 -5.84
CA SER A 27 -7.68 -7.47 -7.07
C SER A 27 -6.76 -7.86 -8.23
N LEU A 28 -5.45 -7.93 -8.01
CA LEU A 28 -4.51 -8.40 -9.04
C LEU A 28 -4.77 -9.85 -9.44
N PHE A 29 -5.06 -10.73 -8.48
CA PHE A 29 -5.39 -12.13 -8.77
C PHE A 29 -6.66 -12.24 -9.62
N ILE A 30 -7.75 -11.55 -9.24
CA ILE A 30 -8.99 -11.56 -10.02
C ILE A 30 -8.74 -11.00 -11.42
N SER A 31 -8.01 -9.88 -11.53
CA SER A 31 -7.64 -9.28 -12.82
C SER A 31 -6.83 -10.23 -13.71
N SER A 32 -6.02 -11.12 -13.13
CA SER A 32 -5.22 -12.08 -13.90
C SER A 32 -6.00 -13.27 -14.45
N ILE A 33 -7.17 -13.58 -13.87
CA ILE A 33 -7.99 -14.73 -14.26
C ILE A 33 -9.22 -14.35 -15.08
N THR A 34 -9.61 -13.07 -15.07
CA THR A 34 -10.77 -12.55 -15.79
C THR A 34 -10.30 -11.74 -17.00
N SER A 35 -11.02 -11.85 -18.11
CA SER A 35 -10.84 -11.01 -19.30
C SER A 35 -12.02 -10.06 -19.50
N ASP A 36 -12.83 -9.84 -18.45
CA ASP A 36 -13.95 -8.90 -18.45
C ASP A 36 -13.45 -7.49 -18.11
N GLU A 37 -13.46 -6.62 -19.12
CA GLU A 37 -13.03 -5.22 -19.02
C GLU A 37 -13.81 -4.44 -17.94
N SER A 38 -15.09 -4.78 -17.71
CA SER A 38 -15.90 -4.10 -16.69
C SER A 38 -15.42 -4.44 -15.28
N VAL A 39 -15.00 -5.69 -15.07
CA VAL A 39 -14.41 -6.15 -13.81
C VAL A 39 -13.05 -5.50 -13.59
N GLU A 40 -12.21 -5.43 -14.62
CA GLU A 40 -10.91 -4.78 -14.56
C GLU A 40 -11.03 -3.29 -14.19
N SER A 41 -11.96 -2.56 -14.81
CA SER A 41 -12.22 -1.16 -14.50
C SER A 41 -12.62 -0.97 -13.03
N ILE A 42 -13.49 -1.83 -12.49
CA ILE A 42 -13.91 -1.76 -11.08
C ILE A 42 -12.74 -2.07 -10.15
N LEU A 43 -11.94 -3.10 -10.46
CA LEU A 43 -10.78 -3.48 -9.66
C LEU A 43 -9.72 -2.38 -9.62
N SER A 44 -9.50 -1.67 -10.73
CA SER A 44 -8.58 -0.54 -10.81
C SER A 44 -8.94 0.57 -9.80
N VAL A 45 -10.24 0.85 -9.61
CA VAL A 45 -10.71 1.80 -8.59
C VAL A 45 -10.35 1.32 -7.17
N PHE A 46 -10.56 0.04 -6.86
CA PHE A 46 -10.23 -0.51 -5.55
C PHE A 46 -8.72 -0.54 -5.27
N ILE A 47 -7.91 -0.90 -6.27
CA ILE A 47 -6.44 -0.86 -6.18
C ILE A 47 -5.98 0.57 -5.92
N SER A 48 -6.50 1.54 -6.69
CA SER A 48 -6.16 2.95 -6.53
C SER A 48 -6.54 3.47 -5.14
N LEU A 49 -7.74 3.14 -4.66
CA LEU A 49 -8.20 3.53 -3.33
C LEU A 49 -7.32 2.94 -2.22
N ALA A 50 -6.95 1.66 -2.34
CA ALA A 50 -6.04 1.00 -1.40
C ALA A 50 -4.65 1.66 -1.42
N PHE A 51 -4.13 1.98 -2.60
CA PHE A 51 -2.86 2.68 -2.76
C PHE A 51 -2.86 4.05 -2.08
N PHE A 52 -3.84 4.91 -2.37
CA PHE A 52 -3.91 6.24 -1.76
C PHE A 52 -4.11 6.16 -0.24
N THR A 53 -4.95 5.23 0.21
CA THR A 53 -5.17 5.00 1.66
C THR A 53 -3.88 4.55 2.35
N SER A 54 -3.09 3.70 1.70
CA SER A 54 -1.78 3.27 2.18
C SER A 54 -0.81 4.45 2.34
N LEU A 55 -0.80 5.41 1.40
CA LEU A 55 0.03 6.61 1.50
C LEU A 55 -0.31 7.46 2.74
N PHE A 56 -1.61 7.63 3.04
CA PHE A 56 -2.03 8.25 4.31
C PHE A 56 -1.68 7.40 5.53
N GLY A 57 -1.63 6.08 5.36
CA GLY A 57 -1.19 5.13 6.37
C GLY A 57 0.28 5.28 6.77
N ILE A 58 1.17 5.74 5.89
CA ILE A 58 2.62 5.85 6.17
C ILE A 58 2.91 6.85 7.30
N PRO A 59 2.48 8.14 7.26
CA PRO A 59 2.68 9.06 8.37
C PRO A 59 2.07 8.55 9.67
N LEU A 60 0.89 7.92 9.61
CA LEU A 60 0.24 7.33 10.78
C LEU A 60 1.06 6.17 11.36
N SER A 61 1.64 5.33 10.51
CA SER A 61 2.54 4.25 10.91
C SER A 61 3.80 4.79 11.59
N ILE A 62 4.40 5.87 11.07
CA ILE A 62 5.56 6.53 11.67
C ILE A 62 5.21 7.09 13.06
N VAL A 63 4.11 7.83 13.17
CA VAL A 63 3.65 8.38 14.47
C VAL A 63 3.29 7.24 15.45
N SER A 64 2.74 6.14 14.95
CA SER A 64 2.42 4.96 15.77
C SER A 64 3.66 4.33 16.42
N MET A 65 4.87 4.59 15.91
CA MET A 65 6.10 4.10 16.51
C MET A 65 6.40 4.68 17.91
N PHE A 66 5.67 5.70 18.34
CA PHE A 66 5.78 6.26 19.69
C PHE A 66 4.67 5.75 20.63
N SER A 67 3.79 4.86 20.15
CA SER A 67 2.70 4.25 20.92
C SER A 67 3.18 3.12 21.84
N LYS A 68 2.48 2.88 22.95
CA LYS A 68 2.70 1.70 23.82
C LYS A 68 2.01 0.42 23.33
N GLU A 69 1.39 0.45 22.14
CA GLU A 69 0.84 -0.73 21.49
C GLU A 69 1.94 -1.74 21.09
N ASN A 70 1.53 -2.97 20.78
CA ASN A 70 2.44 -4.05 20.44
C ASN A 70 3.36 -3.64 19.26
N LEU A 71 4.68 -3.77 19.45
CA LEU A 71 5.69 -3.47 18.44
C LEU A 71 5.44 -4.21 17.13
N ALA A 72 5.02 -5.47 17.17
CA ALA A 72 4.74 -6.26 15.96
C ALA A 72 3.63 -5.62 15.11
N LYS A 73 2.56 -5.12 15.73
CA LYS A 73 1.46 -4.44 15.00
C LYS A 73 1.95 -3.15 14.33
N ARG A 74 2.77 -2.39 15.04
CA ARG A 74 3.31 -1.12 14.56
C ARG A 74 4.30 -1.32 13.40
N SER A 75 5.23 -2.27 13.54
CA SER A 75 6.18 -2.62 12.49
C SER A 75 5.49 -3.19 11.26
N PHE A 76 4.52 -4.09 11.45
CA PHE A 76 3.69 -4.61 10.37
C PHE A 76 3.00 -3.49 9.60
N ALA A 77 2.34 -2.57 10.30
CA ALA A 77 1.63 -1.47 9.66
C ALA A 77 2.56 -0.51 8.91
N LEU A 78 3.78 -0.27 9.43
CA LEU A 78 4.77 0.55 8.72
C LEU A 78 5.27 -0.13 7.44
N ILE A 79 5.65 -1.40 7.52
CA ILE A 79 6.16 -2.16 6.38
C ILE A 79 5.10 -2.24 5.29
N VAL A 80 3.90 -2.69 5.64
CA VAL A 80 2.83 -2.93 4.67
C VAL A 80 2.33 -1.64 4.04
N ASN A 81 2.14 -0.57 4.81
CA ASN A 81 1.75 0.73 4.23
C ASN A 81 2.83 1.33 3.30
N SER A 82 4.08 0.87 3.43
CA SER A 82 5.21 1.31 2.57
C SER A 82 5.40 0.43 1.33
N LEU A 83 4.74 -0.73 1.25
CA LEU A 83 4.89 -1.63 0.11
C LEU A 83 4.38 -1.00 -1.20
N PRO A 84 3.19 -0.37 -1.26
CA PRO A 84 2.68 0.14 -2.52
C PRO A 84 3.56 1.23 -3.12
N ILE A 85 4.12 2.12 -2.27
CA ILE A 85 5.04 3.14 -2.76
C ILE A 85 6.35 2.53 -3.27
N THR A 86 6.83 1.45 -2.65
CA THR A 86 8.01 0.72 -3.13
C THR A 86 7.76 0.10 -4.51
N LEU A 87 6.60 -0.51 -4.71
CA LEU A 87 6.20 -1.08 -6.01
C LEU A 87 6.08 0.01 -7.08
N PHE A 88 5.50 1.16 -6.73
CA PHE A 88 5.35 2.28 -7.64
C PHE A 88 6.71 2.85 -8.08
N VAL A 89 7.62 3.08 -7.12
CA VAL A 89 8.99 3.54 -7.43
C VAL A 89 9.73 2.52 -8.28
N TYR A 90 9.59 1.22 -7.99
CA TYR A 90 10.17 0.17 -8.81
C TYR A 90 9.66 0.21 -10.26
N ALA A 91 8.36 0.37 -10.47
CA ALA A 91 7.78 0.47 -11.81
C ALA A 91 8.33 1.68 -12.58
N LEU A 92 8.41 2.85 -11.94
CA LEU A 92 9.00 4.04 -12.55
C LEU A 92 10.47 3.86 -12.93
N ILE A 93 11.26 3.20 -12.09
CA ILE A 93 12.67 2.90 -12.38
C ILE A 93 12.76 1.96 -13.59
N MET A 94 11.92 0.93 -13.65
CA MET A 94 11.90 0.00 -14.79
C MET A 94 11.53 0.70 -16.09
N GLU A 95 10.52 1.57 -16.07
CA GLU A 95 10.10 2.36 -17.24
C GLU A 95 11.21 3.32 -17.69
N PHE A 96 11.91 3.98 -16.74
CA PHE A 96 13.07 4.81 -17.05
C PHE A 96 14.21 4.01 -17.69
N ILE A 97 14.51 2.82 -17.17
CA ILE A 97 15.54 1.94 -17.75
C ILE A 97 15.15 1.53 -19.17
N ASP A 98 13.88 1.16 -19.39
CA ASP A 98 13.38 0.72 -20.70
C ASP A 98 13.45 1.84 -21.75
N GLU A 99 13.07 3.06 -21.37
CA GLU A 99 13.05 4.21 -22.29
C GLU A 99 14.45 4.77 -22.58
N PHE A 100 15.33 4.88 -21.56
CA PHE A 100 16.57 5.64 -21.70
C PHE A 100 17.84 4.78 -21.74
N LEU A 101 17.82 3.56 -21.20
CA LEU A 101 19.01 2.72 -21.08
C LEU A 101 18.93 1.46 -21.95
N ARG A 102 17.74 1.04 -22.36
CA ARG A 102 17.59 -0.08 -23.28
C ARG A 102 17.94 0.39 -24.69
N ILE A 103 19.12 0.02 -25.13
CA ILE A 103 19.57 0.21 -26.51
C ILE A 103 18.63 -0.62 -27.39
N ALA A 104 17.95 0.03 -28.34
CA ALA A 104 17.20 -0.64 -29.39
C ALA A 104 18.10 -1.69 -30.08
N PRO A 105 17.58 -2.85 -30.49
CA PRO A 105 18.40 -3.85 -31.18
C PRO A 105 19.07 -3.28 -32.44
#